data_AF-A0A7W0FEN5-F1
#
_entry.id   AF-A0A7W0FEN5-F1
#
_cell.length_a   1.000
_cell.length_b   1.000
_cell.length_c   1.000
_cell.angle_alpha   90.00
_cell.angle_beta   90.00
_cell.angle_gamma   90.00
#
_symmetry.space_group_name_H-M   'P 1'
#
loop_
_entity.id
_entity.type
_entity.pdbx_description
1 polymer ?
#
loop_
_entity_poly.entity_id
_entity_poly.type
_entity_poly.pdbx_seq_one_letter_code
_entity_poly.pdbx_strand_id
1 'polypeptide(L)'
;AMRVWFMKDKVGDEFEGKVVNVTPYGLKIRLKDFYVEGFLHVSYMTDDFYEFNERTMILYGKNKKRSFTIGKELKVRVERVDMEERAVIFGV
;
A
#
# COMPACT_ATOMS: atom_id res chain seq x y z
N ALA A 1 13.43 11.91 6.56
CA ALA A 1 14.15 11.98 5.28
C ALA A 1 15.01 10.74 5.02
N MET A 2 15.94 10.38 5.93
CA MET A 2 16.89 9.27 5.69
C MET A 2 16.26 7.88 5.49
N ARG A 3 15.12 7.59 6.13
CA ARG A 3 14.45 6.28 6.04
C ARG A 3 13.81 6.00 4.68
N VAL A 4 13.30 7.02 4.00
CA VAL A 4 12.68 6.86 2.66
C VAL A 4 13.77 6.68 1.60
N TRP A 5 14.88 7.41 1.73
CA TRP A 5 16.02 7.24 0.84
C TRP A 5 16.58 5.82 0.85
N PHE A 6 16.62 5.17 2.03
CA PHE A 6 17.03 3.77 2.16
C PHE A 6 16.18 2.79 1.33
N MET A 7 14.92 3.13 1.03
CA MET A 7 14.05 2.28 0.22
C MET A 7 14.40 2.32 -1.28
N LYS A 8 15.27 3.24 -1.73
CA LYS A 8 15.68 3.31 -3.15
C LYS A 8 16.38 2.03 -3.60
N ASP A 9 17.24 1.48 -2.75
CA ASP A 9 17.98 0.25 -3.02
C ASP A 9 17.12 -1.01 -2.83
N LYS A 10 15.85 -0.84 -2.50
CA LYS A 10 14.86 -1.89 -2.21
C LYS A 10 13.73 -1.93 -3.22
N VAL A 11 13.83 -1.17 -4.32
CA VAL A 11 12.87 -1.22 -5.42
C VAL A 11 12.86 -2.63 -6.02
N GLY A 12 11.67 -3.20 -6.17
CA GLY A 12 11.45 -4.59 -6.61
C GLY A 12 11.31 -5.60 -5.47
N ASP A 13 11.76 -5.29 -4.26
CA ASP A 13 11.65 -6.17 -3.10
C ASP A 13 10.23 -6.14 -2.51
N GLU A 14 9.85 -7.26 -1.86
CA GLU A 14 8.57 -7.42 -1.17
C GLU A 14 8.74 -7.31 0.35
N PHE A 15 7.81 -6.62 0.99
CA PHE A 15 7.81 -6.40 2.44
C PHE A 15 6.43 -6.64 3.03
N GLU A 16 6.39 -7.03 4.30
CA GLU A 16 5.16 -7.00 5.08
C GLU A 16 4.85 -5.58 5.53
N GLY A 17 3.60 -5.19 5.33
CA GLY A 17 3.07 -3.92 5.76
C GLY A 17 1.73 -4.07 6.47
N LYS A 18 1.32 -2.98 7.12
CA LYS A 18 0.02 -2.82 7.76
C LYS A 18 -0.69 -1.63 7.17
N VAL A 19 -1.95 -1.80 6.78
CA VAL A 19 -2.80 -0.70 6.32
C VAL A 19 -3.03 0.26 7.48
N VAL A 20 -2.67 1.53 7.30
CA VAL A 20 -2.88 2.59 8.29
C VAL A 20 -4.00 3.55 7.89
N ASN A 21 -4.35 3.61 6.60
CA ASN A 21 -5.51 4.33 6.12
C ASN A 21 -6.05 3.70 4.83
N VAL A 22 -7.36 3.81 4.62
CA VAL A 22 -8.06 3.35 3.41
C VAL A 22 -8.75 4.56 2.79
N THR A 23 -8.55 4.77 1.49
CA THR A 23 -9.19 5.83 0.73
C THR A 23 -9.86 5.23 -0.52
N PRO A 24 -10.74 5.97 -1.21
CA PRO A 24 -11.28 5.54 -2.50
C PRO A 24 -10.20 5.23 -3.55
N TYR A 25 -9.03 5.85 -3.43
CA TYR A 25 -7.93 5.75 -4.40
C TYR A 25 -6.91 4.65 -4.04
N GLY A 26 -6.99 4.04 -2.86
CA GLY A 26 -6.06 3.00 -2.45
C GLY A 26 -5.79 2.95 -0.96
N LEU A 27 -4.60 2.45 -0.61
CA LEU A 27 -4.22 2.11 0.75
C LEU A 27 -2.94 2.86 1.15
N LYS A 28 -2.98 3.52 2.31
CA LYS A 28 -1.75 3.98 2.96
C LYS A 28 -1.22 2.86 3.84
N ILE A 29 0.03 2.46 3.62
CA ILE A 29 0.63 1.27 4.22
C ILE A 29 1.90 1.67 4.94
N ARG A 30 2.09 1.15 6.16
CA ARG A 30 3.34 1.24 6.91
C ARG A 30 4.04 -0.11 6.88
N LEU A 31 5.30 -0.14 6.50
CA LEU A 31 6.10 -1.37 6.55
C LEU A 31 6.32 -1.80 8.01
N LYS A 32 6.40 -3.11 8.27
CA LYS A 32 6.60 -3.62 9.63
C LYS A 32 8.03 -3.38 10.12
N ASP A 33 9.01 -3.73 9.29
CA ASP A 33 10.42 -3.69 9.65
C ASP A 33 11.04 -2.30 9.44
N PHE A 34 10.36 -1.45 8.67
CA PHE A 34 10.79 -0.10 8.37
C PHE A 34 9.71 0.87 8.84
N TYR A 35 10.07 1.90 9.62
CA TYR A 35 9.18 3.03 9.95
C TYR A 35 8.96 3.95 8.73
N VAL A 36 8.64 3.36 7.59
CA VAL A 36 8.39 3.99 6.30
C VAL A 36 6.93 3.75 5.93
N GLU A 37 6.29 4.82 5.49
CA GLU A 37 4.95 4.76 4.93
C GLU A 37 5.01 4.97 3.43
N GLY A 38 4.05 4.39 2.75
CA GLY A 38 3.84 4.56 1.33
C GLY A 38 2.39 4.36 0.96
N PHE A 39 2.14 4.41 -0.34
CA PHE A 39 0.80 4.35 -0.91
C PHE A 39 0.72 3.29 -1.99
N LEU A 40 -0.28 2.41 -1.85
CA LEU A 40 -0.68 1.46 -2.88
C LEU A 40 -1.94 2.04 -3.54
N HIS A 41 -1.78 2.63 -4.72
CA HIS A 41 -2.94 3.11 -5.49
C HIS A 41 -3.69 1.92 -6.10
N VAL A 42 -5.02 2.02 -6.15
CA VAL A 42 -5.89 0.92 -6.62
C VAL A 42 -5.57 0.46 -8.04
N SER A 43 -5.00 1.33 -8.89
CA SER A 43 -4.54 0.96 -10.24
C SER A 43 -3.40 -0.07 -10.27
N TYR A 44 -2.61 -0.15 -9.20
CA TYR A 44 -1.56 -1.17 -9.06
C TYR A 44 -2.10 -2.49 -8.50
N MET A 45 -3.35 -2.51 -8.01
CA MET A 45 -4.01 -3.70 -7.49
C MET A 45 -4.68 -4.49 -8.63
N THR A 46 -3.88 -4.87 -9.63
CA THR A 46 -4.34 -5.46 -10.90
C THR A 46 -4.90 -6.88 -10.76
N ASP A 47 -4.84 -7.43 -9.54
CA ASP A 47 -5.22 -8.80 -9.25
C ASP A 47 -6.74 -8.97 -9.03
N ASP A 48 -7.50 -7.89 -8.88
CA ASP A 48 -8.96 -7.89 -8.76
C ASP A 48 -9.56 -6.51 -9.15
N PHE A 49 -10.90 -6.41 -9.16
CA PHE A 49 -11.62 -5.15 -9.24
C PHE A 49 -12.03 -4.71 -7.83
N TYR A 50 -11.45 -3.62 -7.35
CA TYR A 50 -11.63 -3.13 -5.98
C TYR A 50 -12.62 -1.95 -5.92
N GLU A 51 -13.58 -2.03 -5.01
CA GLU A 51 -14.58 -1.00 -4.75
C GLU A 51 -14.46 -0.50 -3.30
N PHE A 52 -14.48 0.81 -3.11
CA PHE A 52 -14.49 1.42 -1.79
C PHE A 52 -15.90 1.49 -1.21
N ASN A 53 -16.06 1.03 0.03
CA ASN A 53 -17.28 1.18 0.79
C ASN A 53 -17.10 2.27 1.86
N GLU A 54 -17.71 3.43 1.64
CA GLU A 54 -17.58 4.60 2.52
C GLU A 54 -18.15 4.35 3.93
N ARG A 55 -19.20 3.53 4.05
CA ARG A 55 -19.85 3.27 5.35
C ARG A 55 -18.97 2.43 6.28
N THR A 56 -18.18 1.51 5.70
CA THR A 56 -17.32 0.60 6.46
C THR A 56 -15.85 0.96 6.38
N MET A 57 -15.46 1.93 5.54
CA MET A 57 -14.09 2.33 5.28
C MET A 57 -13.22 1.14 4.80
N ILE A 58 -13.75 0.36 3.86
CA ILE A 58 -13.10 -0.86 3.33
C ILE A 58 -12.93 -0.76 1.83
N LEU A 59 -11.79 -1.23 1.32
CA LEU A 59 -11.60 -1.52 -0.11
C LEU A 59 -11.86 -3.01 -0.36
N TYR A 60 -12.83 -3.35 -1.19
CA TYR A 60 -13.31 -4.72 -1.38
C TYR A 60 -13.18 -5.21 -2.81
N GLY A 61 -12.50 -6.33 -3.00
CA GLY A 61 -12.33 -7.02 -4.28
C GLY A 61 -13.57 -7.80 -4.66
N LYS A 62 -14.17 -7.47 -5.82
CA LYS A 62 -15.44 -8.06 -6.26
C LYS A 62 -15.31 -9.54 -6.62
N ASN A 63 -14.19 -9.96 -7.22
CA ASN A 63 -14.02 -11.34 -7.72
C ASN A 63 -13.35 -12.23 -6.68
N LYS A 64 -12.22 -11.81 -6.10
CA LYS A 64 -11.45 -12.58 -5.12
C LYS A 64 -11.95 -12.40 -3.68
N LYS A 65 -12.93 -11.53 -3.45
CA LYS A 65 -13.55 -11.28 -2.14
C LYS A 65 -12.55 -10.82 -1.07
N ARG A 66 -11.40 -10.27 -1.49
CA ARG A 66 -10.39 -9.72 -0.60
C ARG A 66 -10.86 -8.37 -0.07
N SER A 67 -10.80 -8.17 1.24
CA SER A 67 -11.10 -6.86 1.87
C SER A 67 -9.83 -6.24 2.44
N PHE A 68 -9.68 -4.92 2.31
CA PHE A 68 -8.61 -4.14 2.95
C PHE A 68 -9.24 -3.11 3.88
N THR A 69 -8.85 -3.17 5.15
CA THR A 69 -9.31 -2.30 6.22
C THR A 69 -8.10 -1.84 7.04
N ILE A 70 -8.28 -0.79 7.84
CA ILE A 70 -7.24 -0.32 8.75
C ILE A 70 -6.81 -1.45 9.67
N GLY A 71 -5.51 -1.61 9.82
CA GLY A 71 -4.89 -2.64 10.64
C GLY A 71 -4.67 -3.97 9.95
N LYS A 72 -5.21 -4.19 8.75
CA LYS A 72 -4.95 -5.41 7.99
C LYS A 72 -3.49 -5.48 7.55
N GLU A 73 -2.91 -6.66 7.67
CA GLU A 73 -1.57 -6.97 7.19
C GLU A 73 -1.62 -7.48 5.74
N LEU A 74 -0.63 -7.09 4.95
CA LEU A 74 -0.48 -7.47 3.56
C LEU A 74 0.99 -7.43 3.15
N LYS A 75 1.34 -8.19 2.11
CA LYS A 75 2.62 -8.06 1.42
C LYS A 75 2.49 -7.02 0.32
N VAL A 76 3.50 -6.19 0.17
CA VAL A 76 3.60 -5.18 -0.89
C VAL A 76 4.99 -5.17 -1.50
N ARG A 77 5.05 -4.89 -2.80
CA ARG A 77 6.29 -4.65 -3.52
C ARG A 77 6.60 -3.16 -3.57
N VAL A 78 7.85 -2.77 -3.40
CA VAL A 78 8.30 -1.40 -3.65
C VAL A 78 8.41 -1.17 -5.16
N GLU A 79 7.50 -0.39 -5.74
CA GLU A 79 7.53 -0.07 -7.18
C GLU A 79 8.50 1.06 -7.47
N ARG A 80 8.45 2.11 -6.64
CA ARG A 80 9.37 3.25 -6.74
C ARG A 80 9.37 4.06 -5.45
N VAL A 81 10.41 4.88 -5.30
CA VAL A 81 10.52 5.85 -4.21
C VAL A 81 10.41 7.25 -4.79
N ASP A 82 9.40 7.99 -4.37
CA ASP A 82 9.23 9.39 -4.70
C ASP A 82 9.93 10.25 -3.64
N MET A 83 11.02 10.91 -4.02
CA MET A 83 11.82 11.71 -3.10
C MET A 83 11.28 13.12 -2.91
N GLU A 84 10.49 13.63 -3.86
CA GLU A 84 9.85 14.94 -3.76
C GLU A 84 8.71 14.86 -2.75
N GLU A 85 7.83 13.87 -2.94
CA GLU A 85 6.70 13.58 -2.04
C GLU A 85 7.14 12.84 -0.76
N ARG A 86 8.40 12.39 -0.69
CA ARG A 86 8.97 11.60 0.41
C ARG A 86 8.11 10.38 0.74
N ALA A 87 7.62 9.69 -0.29
CA ALA A 87 6.71 8.57 -0.18
C ALA A 87 7.19 7.37 -0.99
N VAL A 88 6.87 6.17 -0.53
CA VAL A 88 7.08 4.95 -1.30
C VAL A 88 5.80 4.63 -2.06
N ILE A 89 5.92 4.28 -3.34
CA ILE A 89 4.80 3.76 -4.13
C ILE A 89 4.88 2.25 -4.12
N PHE A 90 3.77 1.61 -3.78
CA PHE A 90 3.66 0.17 -3.65
C PHE A 90 2.84 -0.47 -4.78
N GLY A 91 3.11 -1.75 -5.01
CA GLY A 91 2.35 -2.67 -5.86
C GLY A 91 1.99 -3.97 -5.11
N VAL A 92 1.13 -4.78 -5.72
CA VAL A 92 0.76 -6.13 -5.23
C VAL A 92 1.37 -7.23 -6.09
#